data_AF-A0AAA9TUE3-F1
#
_entry.id   AF-A0AAA9TUE3-F1
#
_cell.length_a   1.000
_cell.length_b   1.000
_cell.length_c   1.000
_cell.angle_alpha   90.00
_cell.angle_beta   90.00
_cell.angle_gamma   90.00
#
_symmetry.space_group_name_H-M   'P 1'
#
loop_
_entity.id
_entity.type
_entity.pdbx_description
1 polymer ?
#
loop_
_entity_poly.entity_id
_entity_poly.type
_entity_poly.pdbx_seq_one_letter_code
_entity_poly.pdbx_strand_id
1 'polypeptide(L)'
;MDPPDSASRVFCSRILSMKNMLDRFEKTNEMLLNFNNLSSARLQQMNERFLHHTRTLVKMKRNLDSIFRRIRTLKGKLARQHPEAFSHIPEASLLEDEDEDPIPPSTTTTIATSEQSTGSCDTSPDTVSPSLSPGFEDLSHIRPGSPAINGRSHTDDEEMPGE
;
A
#
# COMPACT_ATOMS: atom_id res chain seq x y z
N MET A 1 34.48 51.46 37.02
CA MET A 1 34.99 50.87 35.77
C MET A 1 34.59 49.42 35.78
N ASP A 2 33.41 49.09 35.23
CA ASP A 2 33.06 47.68 35.03
C ASP A 2 34.03 47.07 34.01
N PRO A 3 34.55 45.86 34.23
CA PRO A 3 35.61 45.33 33.39
C PRO A 3 35.06 44.93 32.01
N PRO A 4 35.85 45.11 30.93
CA PRO A 4 35.50 44.70 29.56
C PRO A 4 35.14 43.20 29.43
N ASP A 5 35.54 42.42 30.43
CA ASP A 5 35.32 40.99 30.57
C ASP A 5 33.84 40.61 30.77
N SER A 6 33.01 41.49 31.36
CA SER A 6 31.56 41.25 31.53
C SER A 6 30.80 41.33 30.20
N ALA A 7 31.08 42.37 29.40
CA ALA A 7 30.46 42.55 28.09
C ALA A 7 30.86 41.43 27.10
N SER A 8 32.13 41.02 27.13
CA SER A 8 32.64 39.89 26.34
C SER A 8 31.92 38.57 26.69
N ARG A 9 31.73 38.27 27.99
CA ARG A 9 30.96 37.09 28.43
C ARG A 9 29.52 37.10 27.95
N VAL A 10 28.84 38.25 28.05
CA VAL A 10 27.45 38.40 27.58
C VAL A 10 27.35 38.22 26.06
N PHE A 11 28.29 38.79 25.30
CA PHE A 11 28.36 38.60 23.85
C PHE A 11 28.58 37.13 23.48
N CYS A 12 29.57 36.47 24.10
CA CYS A 12 29.84 35.04 23.88
C CYS A 12 28.64 34.16 24.23
N SER A 13 27.94 34.44 25.33
CA SER A 13 26.70 33.74 25.72
C SER A 13 25.62 33.85 24.63
N ARG A 14 25.45 35.05 24.06
CA ARG A 14 24.48 35.29 22.98
C ARG A 14 24.84 34.54 21.70
N ILE A 15 26.12 34.56 21.30
CA ILE A 15 26.61 33.79 20.15
C ILE A 15 26.42 32.28 20.36
N LEU A 16 26.72 31.76 21.56
CA LEU A 16 26.53 30.34 21.88
C LEU A 16 25.04 29.95 21.84
N SER A 17 24.16 30.78 22.40
CA SER A 17 22.71 30.58 22.33
C SER A 17 22.21 30.53 20.88
N MET A 18 22.68 31.45 20.03
CA MET A 18 22.34 31.46 18.61
C MET A 18 22.86 30.21 17.87
N LYS A 19 24.08 29.76 18.15
CA LYS A 19 24.61 28.50 17.60
C LYS A 19 23.78 27.28 18.00
N ASN A 20 23.39 27.20 19.27
CA ASN A 20 22.52 26.13 19.76
C ASN A 20 21.13 26.15 19.10
N MET A 21 20.63 27.35 18.76
CA MET A 21 19.38 27.48 18.02
C MET A 21 19.54 26.98 16.58
N LEU A 22 20.65 27.33 15.92
CA LEU A 22 20.94 26.91 14.56
C LEU A 22 21.09 25.38 14.44
N ASP A 23 21.80 24.74 15.37
CA ASP A 23 21.93 23.27 15.43
C ASP A 23 20.57 22.58 15.56
N ARG A 24 19.65 23.14 16.36
CA ARG A 24 18.28 22.61 16.47
C ARG A 24 17.48 22.77 15.17
N PHE A 25 17.64 23.90 14.47
CA PHE A 25 17.02 24.09 13.16
C PHE A 25 17.56 23.10 12.13
N GLU A 26 18.87 22.87 12.11
CA GLU A 26 19.51 21.94 11.18
C GLU A 26 19.02 20.51 11.39
N LYS A 27 18.97 20.04 12.65
CA LYS A 27 18.41 18.72 12.99
C LYS A 27 16.94 18.58 12.60
N THR A 28 16.14 19.63 12.81
CA THR A 28 14.73 19.62 12.41
C THR A 28 14.60 19.54 10.89
N ASN A 29 15.41 20.30 10.15
CA ASN A 29 15.43 20.26 8.69
C ASN A 29 15.87 18.89 8.17
N GLU A 30 16.87 18.25 8.79
CA GLU A 30 17.31 16.91 8.44
C GLU A 30 16.20 15.87 8.65
N MET A 31 15.50 15.93 9.79
CA MET A 31 14.34 15.06 10.05
C MET A 31 13.22 15.27 9.04
N LEU A 32 12.92 16.52 8.67
CA LEU A 32 11.92 16.85 7.65
C LEU A 32 12.33 16.33 6.27
N LEU A 33 13.61 16.46 5.91
CA LEU A 33 14.13 15.94 4.65
C LEU A 33 14.02 14.41 4.60
N ASN A 34 14.38 13.74 5.69
CA ASN A 34 14.23 12.29 5.81
C ASN A 34 12.76 11.86 5.67
N PHE A 35 11.84 12.54 6.35
CA PHE A 35 10.41 12.27 6.26
C PHE A 35 9.88 12.47 4.84
N ASN A 36 10.26 13.56 4.16
CA ASN A 36 9.86 13.84 2.78
C ASN A 36 10.38 12.75 1.84
N ASN A 37 11.63 12.29 2.01
CA ASN A 37 12.18 11.21 1.19
C ASN A 37 11.44 9.88 1.42
N LEU A 38 11.20 9.52 2.68
CA LEU A 38 10.50 8.28 3.04
C LEU A 38 9.05 8.28 2.55
N SER A 39 8.34 9.39 2.77
CA SER A 39 6.95 9.53 2.32
C SER A 39 6.84 9.53 0.79
N SER A 40 7.75 10.20 0.09
CA SER A 40 7.83 10.17 -1.37
C SER A 40 8.11 8.76 -1.90
N ALA A 41 9.07 8.04 -1.31
CA ALA A 41 9.38 6.66 -1.71
C ALA A 41 8.18 5.72 -1.50
N ARG A 42 7.47 5.85 -0.37
CA ARG A 42 6.27 5.05 -0.08
C ARG A 42 5.12 5.38 -1.05
N LEU A 43 4.94 6.65 -1.38
CA LEU A 43 3.96 7.09 -2.37
C LEU A 43 4.28 6.54 -3.77
N GLN A 44 5.53 6.62 -4.20
CA GLN A 44 5.97 6.08 -5.49
C GLN A 44 5.71 4.58 -5.59
N GLN A 45 6.08 3.81 -4.57
CA GLN A 45 5.84 2.37 -4.53
C GLN A 45 4.34 2.04 -4.65
N MET A 46 3.49 2.75 -3.91
CA MET A 46 2.04 2.53 -3.99
C MET A 46 1.48 2.93 -5.36
N ASN A 47 1.94 4.06 -5.90
CA ASN A 47 1.52 4.56 -7.22
C ASN A 47 1.91 3.58 -8.35
N GLU A 48 3.09 3.00 -8.30
CA GLU A 48 3.53 1.97 -9.27
C GLU A 48 2.61 0.76 -9.28
N ARG A 49 2.23 0.26 -8.09
CA ARG A 49 1.30 -0.86 -7.96
C ARG A 49 -0.09 -0.50 -8.48
N PHE A 50 -0.56 0.70 -8.14
CA PHE A 50 -1.84 1.20 -8.62
C PHE A 50 -1.87 1.27 -10.16
N LEU A 51 -0.87 1.90 -10.77
CA LEU A 51 -0.71 1.98 -12.22
C LEU A 51 -0.57 0.60 -12.88
N HIS A 52 0.07 -0.35 -12.21
CA HIS A 52 0.12 -1.73 -12.68
C HIS A 52 -1.27 -2.36 -12.71
N HIS A 53 -2.06 -2.23 -11.65
CA HIS A 53 -3.43 -2.75 -11.61
C HIS A 53 -4.33 -2.09 -12.67
N THR A 54 -4.26 -0.76 -12.83
CA THR A 54 -5.00 -0.06 -13.89
C THR A 54 -4.63 -0.58 -15.29
N ARG A 55 -3.33 -0.78 -15.57
CA ARG A 55 -2.89 -1.35 -16.87
C ARG A 55 -3.44 -2.75 -17.09
N THR A 56 -3.46 -3.58 -16.06
CA THR A 56 -4.02 -4.95 -16.13
C THR A 56 -5.51 -4.92 -16.41
N LEU A 57 -6.29 -4.05 -15.74
CA LEU A 57 -7.72 -3.89 -16.02
C LEU A 57 -7.98 -3.44 -17.46
N VAL A 58 -7.20 -2.49 -17.97
CA VAL A 58 -7.31 -2.05 -19.37
C VAL A 58 -6.99 -3.18 -20.35
N LYS A 59 -6.00 -4.03 -20.04
CA LYS A 59 -5.69 -5.22 -20.84
C LYS A 59 -6.84 -6.22 -20.81
N MET A 60 -7.41 -6.49 -19.64
CA MET A 60 -8.56 -7.39 -19.49
C MET A 60 -9.78 -6.88 -20.26
N LYS A 61 -10.07 -5.59 -20.20
CA LYS A 61 -11.12 -4.96 -21.01
C LYS A 61 -10.92 -5.23 -22.50
N ARG A 62 -9.72 -4.98 -23.02
CA ARG A 62 -9.42 -5.26 -24.44
C ARG A 62 -9.58 -6.74 -24.81
N ASN A 63 -9.21 -7.65 -23.91
CA ASN A 63 -9.42 -9.08 -24.12
C ASN A 63 -10.91 -9.42 -24.22
N LEU A 64 -11.73 -8.87 -23.32
CA LEU A 64 -13.19 -9.05 -23.36
C LEU A 64 -13.79 -8.47 -24.64
N ASP A 65 -13.40 -7.25 -25.02
CA ASP A 65 -13.84 -6.60 -26.27
C ASP A 65 -13.52 -7.47 -27.50
N SER A 66 -12.34 -8.12 -27.51
CA SER A 66 -11.94 -9.06 -28.55
C SER A 66 -12.79 -10.34 -28.57
N ILE A 67 -13.03 -10.93 -27.39
CA ILE A 67 -13.84 -12.14 -27.24
C ILE A 67 -15.28 -11.88 -27.71
N PHE A 68 -15.92 -10.82 -27.23
CA PHE A 68 -17.29 -10.48 -27.62
C PHE A 68 -17.39 -10.19 -29.12
N ARG A 69 -16.43 -9.48 -29.71
CA ARG A 69 -16.37 -9.25 -31.17
C ARG A 69 -16.24 -10.56 -31.95
N ARG A 70 -15.41 -11.50 -31.47
CA ARG A 70 -15.25 -12.84 -32.09
C ARG A 70 -16.55 -13.63 -32.02
N ILE A 71 -17.23 -13.63 -30.88
CA ILE A 71 -18.51 -14.30 -30.68
C ILE A 71 -19.56 -13.73 -31.64
N ARG A 72 -19.72 -12.40 -31.68
CA ARG A 72 -20.66 -11.71 -32.59
C ARG A 72 -20.36 -12.04 -34.06
N THR A 73 -19.09 -12.09 -34.45
CA THR A 73 -18.67 -12.49 -35.80
C THR A 73 -19.06 -13.95 -36.11
N LEU A 74 -18.84 -14.87 -35.17
CA LEU A 74 -19.18 -16.28 -35.34
C LEU A 74 -20.70 -16.49 -35.40
N LYS A 75 -21.45 -15.84 -34.51
CA LYS A 75 -22.93 -15.83 -34.50
C LYS A 75 -23.46 -15.36 -35.86
N GLY A 76 -22.95 -14.24 -36.36
CA GLY A 76 -23.35 -13.68 -37.65
C GLY A 76 -22.97 -14.56 -38.85
N LYS A 77 -21.84 -15.28 -38.81
CA LYS A 77 -21.48 -16.26 -39.84
C LYS A 77 -22.40 -17.48 -39.81
N LEU A 78 -22.68 -18.01 -38.63
CA LEU A 78 -23.50 -19.22 -38.46
C LEU A 78 -24.95 -18.97 -38.90
N ALA A 79 -25.52 -17.80 -38.57
CA ALA A 79 -26.85 -17.39 -39.02
C ALA A 79 -26.95 -17.30 -40.56
N ARG A 80 -25.89 -16.83 -41.23
CA ARG A 80 -25.84 -16.79 -42.71
C ARG A 80 -25.67 -18.15 -43.35
N GLN A 81 -24.93 -19.06 -42.70
CA GLN A 81 -24.66 -20.40 -43.23
C GLN A 81 -25.85 -21.34 -43.08
N HIS A 82 -26.67 -21.16 -42.04
CA HIS A 82 -27.82 -22.03 -41.75
C HIS A 82 -29.07 -21.21 -41.40
N PRO A 83 -29.66 -20.45 -42.34
CA PRO A 83 -30.82 -19.60 -42.06
C PRO A 83 -32.00 -20.36 -41.43
N GLU A 84 -32.23 -21.59 -41.92
CA GLU A 84 -33.31 -22.48 -41.49
C GLU A 84 -33.19 -22.92 -40.03
N ALA A 85 -31.97 -22.96 -39.48
CA ALA A 85 -31.73 -23.32 -38.09
C ALA A 85 -31.96 -22.14 -37.14
N PHE A 86 -31.93 -20.90 -37.66
CA PHE A 86 -32.13 -19.66 -36.90
C PHE A 86 -33.54 -19.10 -37.00
N SER A 87 -34.38 -19.60 -37.93
CA SER A 87 -35.78 -19.19 -38.07
C SER A 87 -36.68 -19.64 -36.90
N HIS A 88 -36.26 -20.65 -36.14
CA HIS A 88 -36.98 -21.19 -34.98
C HIS A 88 -36.54 -20.60 -33.63
N ILE A 89 -35.56 -19.69 -33.62
CA ILE A 89 -35.06 -19.05 -32.40
C ILE A 89 -35.85 -17.75 -32.17
N PRO A 90 -36.51 -17.56 -31.02
CA PRO A 90 -37.26 -16.34 -30.74
C PRO A 90 -36.38 -15.08 -30.89
N GLU A 91 -36.88 -14.06 -31.61
CA GLU A 91 -36.19 -12.80 -31.93
C GLU A 91 -35.58 -12.10 -30.70
N ALA A 92 -36.11 -12.33 -29.50
CA ALA A 92 -35.54 -11.84 -28.24
C ALA A 92 -34.07 -12.28 -28.00
N SER A 93 -33.60 -13.35 -28.66
CA SER A 93 -32.19 -13.81 -28.56
C SER A 93 -31.26 -13.16 -29.61
N LEU A 94 -31.81 -12.43 -30.58
CA LEU A 94 -31.08 -11.86 -31.71
C LEU A 94 -30.92 -10.32 -31.62
N LEU A 95 -31.73 -9.65 -30.82
CA LEU A 95 -31.89 -8.18 -30.81
C LEU A 95 -30.90 -7.40 -29.91
N GLU A 96 -29.72 -7.93 -29.59
CA GLU A 96 -28.67 -7.13 -28.90
C GLU A 96 -27.69 -6.48 -29.89
N ASP A 97 -28.05 -6.34 -31.17
CA ASP A 97 -27.15 -5.92 -32.25
C ASP A 97 -27.35 -4.47 -32.74
N GLU A 98 -28.20 -3.67 -32.09
CA GLU A 98 -28.34 -2.22 -32.34
C GLU A 98 -28.14 -1.49 -31.01
N ASP A 99 -26.90 -1.10 -30.71
CA ASP A 99 -26.51 0.04 -29.85
C ASP A 99 -25.00 -0.05 -29.59
N GLU A 100 -24.19 0.24 -30.63
CA GLU A 100 -22.85 0.77 -30.38
C GLU A 100 -22.95 2.29 -30.31
N ASP A 101 -23.45 2.81 -29.19
CA ASP A 101 -23.16 4.19 -28.85
C ASP A 101 -21.64 4.31 -28.65
N PRO A 102 -20.94 5.18 -29.40
CA PRO A 102 -19.53 5.43 -29.16
C PRO A 102 -19.43 6.08 -27.79
N ILE A 103 -18.90 5.36 -26.80
CA ILE A 103 -18.56 5.94 -25.50
C ILE A 103 -17.63 7.14 -25.80
N PRO A 104 -18.07 8.39 -25.57
CA PRO A 104 -17.24 9.55 -25.86
C PRO A 104 -15.96 9.43 -25.03
N PRO A 105 -14.81 9.92 -25.55
CA PRO A 105 -13.54 9.84 -24.83
C PRO A 105 -13.75 10.41 -23.43
N SER A 106 -13.53 9.56 -22.42
CA SER A 106 -13.75 9.88 -21.01
C SER A 106 -13.24 11.29 -20.73
N THR A 107 -14.17 12.21 -20.48
CA THR A 107 -13.85 13.50 -19.91
C THR A 107 -13.09 13.25 -18.62
N THR A 108 -11.84 13.70 -18.61
CA THR A 108 -11.09 14.07 -17.43
C THR A 108 -12.03 14.72 -16.41
N THR A 109 -12.47 13.95 -15.42
CA THR A 109 -13.10 14.52 -14.23
C THR A 109 -11.98 14.97 -13.31
N THR A 110 -11.74 16.27 -13.37
CA THR A 110 -11.05 17.11 -12.40
C THR A 110 -11.37 16.65 -10.97
N ILE A 111 -10.33 16.38 -10.18
CA ILE A 111 -10.46 16.20 -8.73
C ILE A 111 -10.92 17.53 -8.14
N ALA A 112 -12.22 17.66 -7.88
CA ALA A 112 -12.75 18.72 -7.06
C ALA A 112 -12.42 18.39 -5.59
N THR A 113 -11.51 19.16 -5.02
CA THR A 113 -11.29 19.24 -3.57
C THR A 113 -12.58 19.77 -2.93
N SER A 114 -13.47 18.88 -2.52
CA SER A 114 -14.62 19.22 -1.69
C SER A 114 -14.24 18.95 -0.24
N GLU A 115 -13.98 20.05 0.46
CA GLU A 115 -13.77 20.10 1.90
C GLU A 115 -15.12 19.89 2.60
N GLN A 116 -15.49 18.64 2.85
CA GLN A 116 -16.51 18.32 3.84
C GLN A 116 -16.03 17.20 4.76
N SER A 117 -15.37 17.67 5.82
CA SER A 117 -15.37 17.04 7.14
C SER A 117 -16.77 16.57 7.51
N THR A 118 -16.94 15.27 7.76
CA THR A 118 -17.48 14.74 9.03
C THR A 118 -17.21 13.25 9.13
N GLY A 119 -16.44 12.87 10.14
CA GLY A 119 -16.75 11.73 11.00
C GLY A 119 -16.47 10.31 10.48
N SER A 120 -15.48 9.69 11.12
CA SER A 120 -15.37 8.25 11.39
C SER A 120 -14.27 7.53 10.60
N CYS A 121 -13.04 7.69 11.08
CA CYS A 121 -12.02 6.66 10.96
C CYS A 121 -11.86 6.04 12.35
N ASP A 122 -12.70 5.06 12.64
CA ASP A 122 -12.45 4.09 13.71
C ASP A 122 -11.45 3.06 13.16
N THR A 123 -10.19 3.17 13.57
CA THR A 123 -9.21 2.07 13.50
C THR A 123 -8.03 2.42 14.41
N SER A 124 -8.22 2.23 15.71
CA SER A 124 -7.15 1.92 16.67
C SER A 124 -7.79 1.24 17.88
N PRO A 125 -7.24 0.11 18.35
CA PRO A 125 -6.04 0.15 19.17
C PRO A 125 -5.01 -0.93 18.71
N ASP A 126 -3.72 -0.85 19.01
CA ASP A 126 -3.14 -1.07 20.33
C ASP A 126 -1.77 -0.39 20.47
N THR A 127 -1.65 0.43 21.51
CA THR A 127 -0.38 0.82 22.09
C THR A 127 -0.16 -0.03 23.33
N VAL A 128 0.69 -1.06 23.25
CA VAL A 128 1.24 -1.68 24.46
C VAL A 128 2.29 -0.74 25.05
N SER A 129 1.90 0.03 26.07
CA SER A 129 2.84 0.68 26.98
C SER A 129 2.97 -0.16 28.25
N PRO A 130 4.19 -0.48 28.71
CA PRO A 130 4.40 -1.23 29.95
C PRO A 130 4.27 -0.29 31.16
N SER A 131 3.31 -0.55 32.04
CA SER A 131 3.21 0.13 33.34
C SER A 131 3.82 -0.73 34.46
N LEU A 132 4.73 -0.11 35.21
CA LEU A 132 5.37 -0.62 36.42
C LEU A 132 4.35 -0.86 37.56
N SER A 133 4.64 -1.86 38.41
CA SER A 133 3.86 -2.38 39.55
C SER A 133 3.51 -1.35 40.66
N PRO A 134 2.64 -1.69 41.64
CA PRO A 134 3.10 -2.47 42.83
C PRO A 134 2.08 -3.46 43.45
N GLY A 135 2.61 -4.58 43.98
CA GLY A 135 2.21 -5.13 45.29
C GLY A 135 1.10 -6.19 45.37
N PHE A 136 1.49 -7.46 45.47
CA PHE A 136 0.96 -8.44 46.44
C PHE A 136 1.82 -9.71 46.38
N GLU A 137 2.22 -10.21 47.55
CA GLU A 137 3.11 -11.35 47.74
C GLU A 137 2.38 -12.68 47.61
N ASP A 138 3.01 -13.67 46.97
CA ASP A 138 3.00 -15.02 47.54
C ASP A 138 4.33 -15.71 47.26
N LEU A 139 4.85 -16.32 48.31
CA LEU A 139 6.22 -16.72 48.51
C LEU A 139 6.25 -18.26 48.55
N SER A 140 6.63 -18.94 47.47
CA SER A 140 7.17 -20.30 47.61
C SER A 140 8.00 -20.81 46.41
N HIS A 141 9.20 -21.26 46.76
CA HIS A 141 10.07 -22.25 46.09
C HIS A 141 11.03 -21.83 44.96
N ILE A 142 12.19 -21.38 45.44
CA ILE A 142 13.57 -21.61 44.96
C ILE A 142 13.78 -22.97 44.27
N ARG A 143 14.35 -22.99 43.04
CA ARG A 143 15.71 -23.51 42.69
C ARG A 143 15.93 -23.44 41.15
N PRO A 144 17.16 -23.15 40.67
CA PRO A 144 17.39 -22.65 39.31
C PRO A 144 17.96 -23.69 38.33
N GLY A 145 17.74 -23.42 37.04
CA GLY A 145 18.68 -23.66 35.94
C GLY A 145 18.92 -25.10 35.49
N SER A 146 18.73 -25.36 34.20
CA SER A 146 19.60 -26.29 33.46
C SER A 146 19.60 -26.00 31.96
N PRO A 147 20.69 -26.36 31.26
CA PRO A 147 21.17 -25.68 30.06
C PRO A 147 20.87 -26.46 28.76
N ALA A 148 21.00 -25.76 27.64
CA ALA A 148 21.17 -26.39 26.33
C ALA A 148 22.54 -27.09 26.25
N ILE A 149 22.59 -28.36 25.81
CA ILE A 149 23.68 -28.95 25.02
C ILE A 149 23.38 -30.42 24.60
N ASN A 150 23.49 -30.63 23.27
CA ASN A 150 23.79 -31.83 22.49
C ASN A 150 22.99 -33.15 22.63
N GLY A 151 22.28 -33.46 21.54
CA GLY A 151 22.81 -34.33 20.47
C GLY A 151 22.50 -35.82 20.55
N ARG A 152 21.71 -36.34 19.58
CA ARG A 152 22.02 -37.60 18.87
C ARG A 152 21.15 -37.78 17.63
N SER A 153 21.81 -38.31 16.61
CA SER A 153 21.38 -38.60 15.24
C SER A 153 20.22 -39.60 15.13
N HIS A 154 19.35 -39.40 14.14
CA HIS A 154 18.73 -40.52 13.44
C HIS A 154 18.59 -40.16 11.95
N THR A 155 19.06 -41.09 11.14
CA THR A 155 19.07 -41.15 9.68
C THR A 155 17.66 -41.30 9.12
N ASP A 156 17.37 -40.64 8.01
CA ASP A 156 16.48 -41.15 6.95
C ASP A 156 16.93 -40.52 5.63
N ASP A 157 17.55 -41.34 4.77
CA ASP A 157 17.81 -41.03 3.38
C ASP A 157 16.59 -41.45 2.55
N GLU A 158 16.02 -40.48 1.86
CA GLU A 158 14.89 -40.62 0.95
C GLU A 158 15.29 -41.32 -0.37
N GLU A 159 14.45 -42.25 -0.77
CA GLU A 159 14.46 -43.06 -1.97
C GLU A 159 14.23 -42.22 -3.24
N MET A 160 15.15 -42.31 -4.21
CA MET A 160 15.02 -41.74 -5.56
C MET A 160 14.66 -42.87 -6.54
N PRO A 161 13.64 -42.74 -7.41
CA PRO A 161 13.36 -43.74 -8.43
C PRO A 161 14.19 -43.42 -9.69
N GLY A 162 14.90 -44.44 -10.18
CA GLY A 162 15.61 -44.41 -11.45
C GLY A 162 15.51 -45.76 -12.14
N GLU A 163 14.96 -45.73 -13.35
CA GLU A 163 14.77 -46.78 -14.38
C GLU A 163 13.48 -47.62 -14.33
#